data_AF-A0A4P9Y9K8-F1
#
_entry.id   AF-A0A4P9Y9K8-F1
#
_cell.length_a   1.000
_cell.length_b   1.000
_cell.length_c   1.000
_cell.angle_alpha   90.00
_cell.angle_beta   90.00
_cell.angle_gamma   90.00
#
_symmetry.space_group_name_H-M   'P 1'
#
loop_
_entity.id
_entity.type
_entity.pdbx_description
1 polymer ?
#
loop_
_entity_poly.entity_id
_entity_poly.type
_entity_poly.pdbx_seq_one_letter_code
_entity_poly.pdbx_strand_id
1 'polypeptide(L)' 'VDDIAIKGSVEKDETEVMPGIRKFIYDHILNIEEVLRRLDKANLTVNALKTVCCVREINVIGYVCS' A
#
# COMPACT_ATOMS: atom_id res chain seq x y z
N VAL A 1 20.69 2.15 -14.29
CA VAL A 1 19.76 1.83 -13.19
C VAL A 1 18.42 2.28 -13.71
N ASP A 2 17.54 1.33 -14.03
CA ASP A 2 16.26 1.62 -14.64
C ASP A 2 15.35 2.32 -13.61
N ASP A 3 14.87 3.50 -13.97
CA ASP A 3 13.85 4.21 -13.21
C ASP A 3 12.54 3.43 -13.35
N ILE A 4 12.18 2.68 -12.30
CA ILE A 4 10.83 2.11 -12.19
C ILE A 4 9.87 3.29 -12.11
N ALA A 5 9.15 3.56 -13.20
CA ALA A 5 8.14 4.59 -13.23
C ALA A 5 7.04 4.25 -12.21
N ILE A 6 7.09 4.88 -11.04
CA ILE A 6 5.99 4.85 -10.08
C ILE A 6 4.88 5.72 -10.68
N LYS A 7 3.79 5.08 -11.10
CA LYS A 7 2.61 5.77 -11.63
C LYS A 7 2.14 6.80 -10.57
N GLY A 8 1.95 8.05 -10.99
CA GLY A 8 1.47 9.12 -10.12
C GLY A 8 0.12 8.79 -9.48
N SER A 9 -0.21 9.50 -8.39
CA SER A 9 -1.41 9.22 -7.59
C SER A 9 -2.68 9.26 -8.43
N VAL A 10 -3.47 8.20 -8.39
CA VAL A 10 -4.86 8.21 -8.84
C VAL A 10 -5.66 9.07 -7.85
N GLU A 11 -6.63 9.85 -8.34
CA GLU A 11 -7.54 10.58 -7.44
C GLU A 11 -8.16 9.61 -6.41
N LYS A 12 -8.21 10.05 -5.14
CA LYS A 12 -8.74 9.21 -4.05
C LYS A 12 -10.24 9.12 -4.17
N ASP A 13 -10.76 7.89 -4.27
CA ASP A 13 -12.20 7.65 -4.23
C ASP A 13 -12.71 7.73 -2.79
N GLU A 14 -13.33 8.87 -2.45
CA GLU A 14 -13.88 9.18 -1.13
C GLU A 14 -15.27 8.56 -0.89
N THR A 15 -15.83 7.76 -1.81
CA THR A 15 -17.13 7.10 -1.60
C THR A 15 -17.09 6.17 -0.40
N GLU A 16 -18.17 6.10 0.38
CA GLU A 16 -18.25 5.18 1.51
C GLU A 16 -18.66 3.78 1.04
N VAL A 17 -17.86 2.77 1.38
CA VAL A 17 -18.20 1.36 1.16
C VAL A 17 -18.97 0.77 2.34
N MET A 18 -18.76 1.34 3.52
CA MET A 18 -19.42 1.04 4.78
C MET A 18 -19.46 2.35 5.59
N PRO A 19 -20.36 2.49 6.58
CA PRO A 19 -20.46 3.72 7.37
C PRO A 19 -19.10 4.17 7.92
N GLY A 20 -18.62 5.33 7.48
CA GLY A 20 -17.34 5.90 7.89
C GLY A 20 -16.07 5.28 7.29
N ILE A 21 -16.20 4.33 6.34
CA ILE A 21 -15.07 3.70 5.65
C ILE A 21 -15.09 4.09 4.17
N ARG A 22 -14.09 4.86 3.77
CA ARG A 22 -13.92 5.29 2.37
C ARG A 22 -13.31 4.20 1.52
N LYS A 23 -13.72 4.15 0.26
CA LYS A 23 -13.32 3.13 -0.71
C LYS A 23 -11.81 3.07 -0.87
N PHE A 24 -11.12 4.19 -1.00
CA PHE A 24 -9.65 4.17 -1.17
C PHE A 24 -8.92 3.55 0.05
N ILE A 25 -9.45 3.68 1.26
CA ILE A 25 -8.89 3.05 2.47
C ILE A 25 -9.17 1.54 2.45
N TYR A 26 -10.41 1.17 2.12
CA TYR A 26 -10.81 -0.23 2.02
C TYR A 26 -9.99 -0.98 0.97
N ASP A 27 -9.87 -0.43 -0.24
CA ASP A 27 -9.08 -0.99 -1.33
C ASP A 27 -7.60 -1.06 -0.95
N HIS A 28 -7.07 -0.09 -0.21
CA HIS A 28 -5.68 -0.14 0.29
C HIS A 28 -5.44 -1.32 1.24
N ILE A 29 -6.37 -1.59 2.16
CA ILE A 29 -6.28 -2.74 3.08
C ILE A 29 -6.31 -4.06 2.30
N LEU A 30 -7.20 -4.18 1.30
CA LEU A 30 -7.25 -5.38 0.45
C LEU A 30 -5.95 -5.59 -0.35
N ASN A 31 -5.34 -4.51 -0.84
CA ASN A 31 -4.04 -4.60 -1.52
C ASN A 31 -2.94 -5.08 -0.56
N ILE A 32 -2.92 -4.60 0.70
CA ILE A 32 -1.97 -5.06 1.71
C ILE A 32 -2.17 -6.56 1.97
N GLU A 33 -3.41 -7.01 2.18
CA GLU A 33 -3.73 -8.42 2.38
C GLU A 33 -3.22 -9.29 1.23
N GLU A 34 -3.47 -8.87 -0.02
CA GLU A 34 -3.03 -9.61 -1.20
C GLU A 34 -1.50 -9.68 -1.29
N VAL A 35 -0.78 -8.58 -0.99
CA VAL A 35 0.68 -8.59 -0.95
C VAL A 35 1.20 -9.54 0.13
N LEU A 36 0.65 -9.48 1.35
CA LEU A 36 1.04 -10.37 2.45
C LEU A 36 0.81 -11.84 2.10
N ARG A 37 -0.33 -12.15 1.48
CA ARG A 37 -0.65 -13.51 1.00
C ARG A 37 0.33 -14.00 -0.05
N ARG A 38 0.79 -13.12 -0.96
CA ARG A 38 1.79 -13.48 -1.97
C ARG A 38 3.17 -13.73 -1.35
N LEU A 39 3.55 -12.94 -0.34
CA LEU A 39 4.80 -13.15 0.40
C LEU A 39 4.78 -14.48 1.16
N ASP A 40 3.67 -14.80 1.82
CA ASP A 40 3.48 -16.07 2.52
C ASP A 40 3.60 -17.28 1.57
N LYS A 41 2.92 -17.23 0.41
CA LYS A 41 3.03 -18.25 -0.65
C LYS A 41 4.45 -18.42 -1.20
N ALA A 42 5.28 -17.38 -1.10
CA ALA A 42 6.68 -17.41 -1.51
C ALA A 42 7.62 -17.83 -0.37
N ASN A 43 7.08 -18.24 0.79
CA ASN A 43 7.83 -18.56 2.01
C ASN A 43 8.71 -17.41 2.51
N LEU A 44 8.29 -16.16 2.28
CA LEU A 44 8.95 -14.97 2.78
C LEU A 44 8.28 -14.49 4.07
N THR A 45 9.10 -14.00 5.00
CA THR A 45 8.62 -13.42 6.27
C THR A 45 8.76 -11.91 6.25
N VAL A 46 7.69 -11.22 6.64
CA VAL A 46 7.68 -9.76 6.82
C VAL A 46 8.17 -9.40 8.22
N ASN A 47 9.10 -8.45 8.31
CA ASN A 47 9.55 -7.92 9.61
C ASN A 47 8.65 -6.74 10.02
N ALA A 48 7.74 -6.98 10.95
CA ALA A 48 6.79 -5.96 11.43
C ALA A 48 7.45 -4.67 11.97
N LEU A 49 8.67 -4.75 12.53
CA LEU A 49 9.39 -3.56 13.04
C LEU A 49 9.97 -2.70 11.91
N LYS A 50 10.19 -3.26 10.72
CA LYS A 50 10.74 -2.56 9.55
C LYS A 50 9.65 -2.17 8.55
N THR A 51 8.47 -2.75 8.65
CA THR A 51 7.37 -2.49 7.73
C THR A 51 6.61 -1.24 8.16
N VAL A 52 6.46 -0.30 7.22
CA VAL A 52 5.60 0.88 7.36
C VAL A 52 4.42 0.69 6.42
N CYS A 53 3.20 0.73 6.95
CA CYS A 53 1.96 0.63 6.18
C CYS A 53 0.90 1.59 6.73
N CYS A 54 -0.14 1.88 5.94
CA CYS A 54 -1.26 2.75 6.34
C CYS A 54 -0.84 4.17 6.76
N VAL A 55 0.22 4.69 6.16
CA VAL A 55 0.71 6.07 6.33
C VAL A 55 0.34 6.92 5.13
N ARG A 56 0.29 8.25 5.31
CA ARG A 56 0.05 9.17 4.19
C ARG A 56 1.23 9.25 3.22
N GLU A 57 2.44 9.09 3.74
CA GLU A 57 3.66 9.20 2.95
C GLU A 57 4.67 8.14 3.39
N ILE A 58 5.40 7.56 2.43
CA ILE A 58 6.45 6.56 2.70
C ILE A 58 7.68 6.85 1.83
N ASN A 59 8.86 6.64 2.40
CA ASN A 59 10.11 6.69 1.64
C ASN A 59 10.40 5.32 1.02
N VAL A 60 10.45 5.26 -0.31
CA VAL A 60 10.79 4.07 -1.08
C VAL A 60 12.07 4.38 -1.85
N ILE A 61 13.19 3.81 -1.40
CA ILE A 61 14.52 3.94 -2.06
C ILE A 61 14.89 5.42 -2.30
N GLY A 62 14.67 6.28 -1.30
CA GLY A 62 14.98 7.71 -1.39
C GLY A 62 13.89 8.58 -2.01
N TYR A 63 12.82 7.99 -2.57
CA TYR A 63 11.67 8.72 -3.10
C TYR A 63 10.54 8.78 -2.08
N VAL A 64 9.87 9.93 -1.97
CA VAL A 64 8.67 10.07 -1.14
C VAL A 64 7.44 9.77 -2.00
N CYS A 65 6.66 8.78 -1.60
CA CYS A 65 5.37 8.45 -2.22
C CYS A 65 4.25 9.02 -1.35
N SER A 66 3.34 9.81 -1.93
CA SER A 66 2.21 10.50 -1.27
C SER A 66 0.86 10.29 -1.96
#